data_AF-A0A920QZZ3-F1
#
_entry.id   AF-A0A920QZZ3-F1
#
_cell.length_a   1.000
_cell.length_b   1.000
_cell.length_c   1.000
_cell.angle_alpha   90.00
_cell.angle_beta   90.00
_cell.angle_gamma   90.00
#
_symmetry.space_group_name_H-M   'P 1'
#
loop_
_entity.id
_entity.type
_entity.pdbx_description
1 polymer ?
#
loop_
_entity_poly.entity_id
_entity_poly.type
_entity_poly.pdbx_seq_one_letter_code
_entity_poly.pdbx_strand_id
1 'polypeptide(L)'
;MLQYYRKIWAPVSLTLSRDEVFQAAGPGPGTFLKCKMAANKKGKIVAAKAEMLYEAGAFPAPYAGGMSCIFAAYDIENLLIDGFDVLVNKPKTCPYRAPGGLPAAFASESIVNELARNLIWTPFNLGYKMRLLKVSRADGTINPVIGAKKL
;
A
#
# COMPACT_ATOMS: atom_id res chain seq x y z
N MET A 1 -3.65 13.73 -27.91
CA MET A 1 -4.38 15.01 -28.16
C MET A 1 -3.47 16.09 -28.75
N LEU A 2 -2.37 16.47 -28.09
CA LEU A 2 -1.39 17.46 -28.60
C LEU A 2 -0.87 17.15 -30.02
N GLN A 3 -0.63 15.88 -30.33
CA GLN A 3 -0.14 15.48 -31.65
C GLN A 3 -1.17 15.65 -32.78
N TYR A 4 -2.47 15.53 -32.47
CA TYR A 4 -3.54 15.82 -33.43
C TYR A 4 -3.70 17.33 -33.62
N TYR A 5 -3.68 18.12 -32.55
CA TYR A 5 -3.68 19.58 -32.63
C TYR A 5 -2.55 20.10 -33.54
N ARG A 6 -1.32 19.59 -33.38
CA ARG A 6 -0.15 19.98 -34.20
C ARG A 6 -0.30 19.67 -35.70
N LYS A 7 -1.15 18.72 -36.08
CA LYS A 7 -1.39 18.36 -37.49
C LYS A 7 -2.49 19.22 -38.13
N ILE A 8 -3.53 19.55 -37.37
CA ILE A 8 -4.77 20.11 -37.90
C ILE A 8 -4.90 21.62 -37.59
N TRP A 9 -4.11 22.14 -36.65
CA TRP A 9 -4.11 23.55 -36.20
C TRP A 9 -5.48 24.05 -35.71
N ALA A 10 -6.33 23.14 -35.24
CA ALA A 10 -7.67 23.42 -34.73
C ALA A 10 -7.89 22.71 -33.38
N PRO A 11 -8.74 23.24 -32.48
CA PRO A 11 -9.02 22.62 -31.19
C PRO A 11 -9.64 21.22 -31.36
N VAL A 12 -9.17 20.25 -30.58
CA VAL A 12 -9.61 18.85 -30.63
C VAL A 12 -10.16 18.45 -29.27
N SER A 13 -11.40 17.98 -29.24
CA SER A 13 -12.02 17.35 -28.06
C SER A 13 -12.05 15.83 -28.24
N LEU A 14 -11.85 15.10 -27.15
CA LEU A 14 -11.96 13.64 -27.13
C LEU A 14 -12.78 13.22 -25.91
N THR A 15 -13.91 12.58 -26.17
CA THR A 15 -14.80 12.04 -25.15
C THR A 15 -14.88 10.54 -25.35
N LEU A 16 -14.54 9.78 -24.32
CA LEU A 16 -14.66 8.32 -24.35
C LEU A 16 -16.09 7.93 -23.97
N SER A 17 -16.62 6.93 -24.66
CA SER A 17 -17.82 6.22 -24.24
C SER A 17 -17.56 5.42 -22.95
N ARG A 18 -18.62 4.97 -22.28
CA ARG A 18 -18.50 4.20 -21.04
C ARG A 18 -17.68 2.93 -21.21
N ASP A 19 -17.86 2.24 -22.34
CA ASP A 19 -17.15 1.00 -22.64
C ASP A 19 -15.67 1.26 -22.90
N GLU A 20 -15.35 2.32 -23.63
CA GLU A 20 -13.96 2.73 -23.88
C GLU A 20 -13.24 3.13 -22.59
N VAL A 21 -13.93 3.77 -21.64
CA VAL A 21 -13.35 4.08 -20.32
C VAL A 21 -12.96 2.79 -19.59
N PHE A 22 -13.80 1.77 -19.60
CA PHE A 22 -13.47 0.50 -18.95
C PHE A 22 -12.29 -0.23 -19.60
N GLN A 23 -12.13 -0.11 -20.92
CA GLN A 23 -11.01 -0.72 -21.64
C GLN A 23 -9.71 0.09 -21.52
N ALA A 24 -9.78 1.42 -21.49
CA ALA A 24 -8.62 2.30 -21.64
C ALA A 24 -8.11 2.92 -20.34
N ALA A 25 -8.98 3.17 -19.34
CA ALA A 25 -8.60 3.92 -18.15
C ALA A 25 -7.79 3.10 -17.13
N GLY A 26 -7.84 1.77 -17.21
CA GLY A 26 -7.07 0.87 -16.36
C GLY A 26 -7.68 0.65 -14.97
N PRO A 27 -7.79 -0.59 -14.49
CA PRO A 27 -8.34 -0.87 -13.16
C PRO A 27 -7.32 -0.58 -12.05
N GLY A 28 -7.78 -0.61 -10.79
CA GLY A 28 -6.88 -0.70 -9.64
C GLY A 28 -6.11 -2.03 -9.65
N PRO A 29 -4.92 -2.09 -9.03
CA PRO A 29 -4.10 -3.29 -9.06
C PRO A 29 -4.75 -4.45 -8.30
N GLY A 30 -4.75 -5.64 -8.91
CA GLY A 30 -4.84 -6.89 -8.17
C GLY A 30 -3.60 -7.03 -7.28
N THR A 31 -3.77 -7.55 -6.06
CA THR A 31 -2.65 -7.68 -5.12
C THR A 31 -2.66 -9.03 -4.44
N PHE A 32 -1.47 -9.62 -4.31
CA PHE A 32 -1.22 -10.76 -3.45
C PHE A 32 -0.19 -10.35 -2.41
N LEU A 33 -0.60 -10.39 -1.14
CA LEU A 33 0.20 -9.92 -0.01
C LEU A 33 0.39 -11.07 0.96
N LYS A 34 1.64 -11.40 1.23
CA LYS A 34 2.01 -12.38 2.25
C LYS A 34 2.83 -11.69 3.31
N CYS A 35 2.27 -11.59 4.51
CA CYS A 35 2.88 -10.85 5.60
C CYS A 35 3.12 -11.78 6.80
N LYS A 36 4.22 -11.57 7.51
CA LYS A 36 4.58 -12.25 8.75
C LYS A 36 5.05 -11.20 9.74
N MET A 37 4.55 -11.25 10.96
CA MET A 37 4.99 -10.38 12.06
C MET A 37 5.31 -11.22 13.28
N ALA A 38 6.37 -10.82 13.99
CA ALA A 38 6.77 -11.41 15.26
C ALA A 38 6.63 -10.36 16.37
N ALA A 39 5.96 -10.73 17.46
CA ALA A 39 5.79 -9.88 18.63
C ALA A 39 6.27 -10.60 19.91
N ASN A 40 6.82 -9.82 20.84
CA ASN A 40 7.22 -10.33 22.16
C ASN A 40 6.01 -10.38 23.11
N LYS A 41 6.08 -11.16 24.20
CA LYS A 41 5.03 -11.27 25.24
C LYS A 41 4.63 -9.93 25.86
N LYS A 42 5.51 -8.93 25.81
CA LYS A 42 5.25 -7.55 26.28
C LYS A 42 4.39 -6.73 25.30
N GLY A 43 4.05 -7.27 24.13
CA GLY A 43 3.29 -6.58 23.09
C GLY A 43 4.13 -5.57 22.31
N LYS A 44 5.39 -5.88 21.97
CA LYS A 44 6.21 -5.09 21.02
C LYS A 44 6.46 -5.94 19.76
N ILE A 45 6.22 -5.38 18.57
CA ILE A 45 6.59 -6.02 17.30
C ILE A 45 8.10 -5.89 17.12
N VAL A 46 8.79 -7.01 16.92
CA VAL A 46 10.26 -7.07 16.84
C VAL A 46 10.73 -7.20 15.39
N ALA A 47 9.98 -7.95 14.59
CA ALA A 47 10.30 -8.18 13.19
C ALA A 47 9.04 -8.29 12.34
N ALA A 48 9.11 -7.82 11.10
CA ALA A 48 8.09 -8.09 10.10
C ALA A 48 8.71 -8.34 8.71
N LYS A 49 8.13 -9.30 7.99
CA LYS A 49 8.43 -9.58 6.59
C LYS A 49 7.16 -9.44 5.76
N ALA A 50 7.23 -8.75 4.64
CA ALA A 50 6.16 -8.67 3.64
C ALA A 50 6.68 -9.06 2.26
N GLU A 51 5.95 -9.93 1.57
CA GLU A 51 6.08 -10.20 0.14
C GLU A 51 4.83 -9.61 -0.54
N MET A 52 5.06 -8.63 -1.41
CA MET A 52 4.01 -7.83 -2.02
C MET A 52 4.07 -7.94 -3.55
N LEU A 53 3.11 -8.65 -4.13
CA LEU A 53 2.99 -8.83 -5.57
C LEU A 53 1.83 -7.97 -6.07
N TYR A 54 2.17 -6.96 -6.87
CA TYR A 54 1.22 -6.05 -7.50
C TYR A 54 1.05 -6.43 -8.97
N GLU A 55 -0.19 -6.50 -9.43
CA GLU A 55 -0.52 -6.71 -10.83
C GLU A 55 -0.40 -5.37 -11.59
N ALA A 56 0.53 -5.28 -12.54
CA ALA A 56 0.80 -4.08 -13.34
C ALA A 56 -0.06 -3.99 -14.62
N GLY A 57 -0.58 -5.14 -15.06
CA GLY A 57 -1.12 -5.29 -16.41
C GLY A 57 -0.01 -5.33 -17.46
N ALA A 58 -0.31 -4.86 -18.67
CA ALA A 58 0.59 -4.97 -19.83
C ALA A 58 1.84 -4.06 -19.75
N PHE A 59 1.86 -3.09 -18.85
CA PHE A 59 2.95 -2.12 -18.72
C PHE A 59 3.30 -1.88 -17.25
N PRO A 60 4.56 -1.54 -16.93
CA PRO A 60 4.96 -1.26 -15.55
C PRO A 60 4.14 -0.16 -14.90
N ALA A 61 3.87 -0.32 -13.60
CA ALA A 61 3.02 0.58 -12.83
C ALA A 61 3.69 1.02 -11.50
N PRO A 62 3.45 2.26 -11.03
CA PRO A 62 4.20 2.83 -9.92
C PRO A 62 3.60 2.47 -8.55
N TYR A 63 3.94 1.29 -8.01
CA TYR A 63 3.43 0.81 -6.70
C TYR A 63 4.39 0.96 -5.51
N ALA A 64 5.51 1.67 -5.69
CA ALA A 64 6.47 1.92 -4.61
C ALA A 64 5.84 2.56 -3.36
N GLY A 65 4.83 3.41 -3.54
CA GLY A 65 4.09 4.03 -2.43
C GLY A 65 3.42 3.01 -1.51
N GLY A 66 2.80 1.96 -2.07
CA GLY A 66 2.13 0.91 -1.29
C GLY A 66 3.07 0.15 -0.36
N MET A 67 4.28 -0.16 -0.85
CA MET A 67 5.32 -0.85 -0.08
C MET A 67 5.79 0.00 1.10
N SER A 68 5.96 1.31 0.92
CA SER A 68 6.38 2.21 2.00
C SER A 68 5.32 2.36 3.10
N CYS A 69 4.05 2.06 2.81
CA CYS A 69 2.94 2.28 3.74
C CYS A 69 2.65 1.07 4.65
N ILE A 70 3.06 -0.14 4.29
CA ILE A 70 2.56 -1.37 4.93
C ILE A 70 2.82 -1.42 6.45
N PHE A 71 4.03 -1.03 6.88
CA PHE A 71 4.43 -1.01 8.29
C PHE A 71 4.61 0.41 8.84
N ALA A 72 4.21 1.44 8.08
CA ALA A 72 4.46 2.84 8.44
C ALA A 72 3.83 3.28 9.77
N ALA A 73 2.84 2.54 10.29
CA ALA A 73 2.15 2.82 11.54
C ALA A 73 2.81 2.19 12.78
N TYR A 74 3.79 1.30 12.63
CA TYR A 74 4.38 0.55 13.74
C TYR A 74 5.90 0.73 13.77
N ASP A 75 6.44 0.94 14.97
CA ASP A 75 7.88 0.96 15.19
C ASP A 75 8.42 -0.48 15.25
N ILE A 76 9.13 -0.89 14.20
CA ILE A 76 9.65 -2.24 14.01
C ILE A 76 11.14 -2.16 13.71
N GLU A 77 11.94 -2.86 14.51
CA GLU A 77 13.40 -2.82 14.43
C GLU A 77 13.94 -3.60 13.21
N ASN A 78 13.33 -4.75 12.91
CA ASN A 78 13.77 -5.61 11.80
C ASN A 78 12.68 -5.71 10.74
N LEU A 79 12.92 -5.12 9.56
CA LEU A 79 11.96 -5.05 8.47
C LEU A 79 12.57 -5.60 7.18
N LEU A 80 11.80 -6.44 6.48
CA LEU A 80 12.11 -6.87 5.12
C LEU A 80 10.84 -6.79 4.26
N ILE A 81 10.92 -6.02 3.17
CA ILE A 81 9.80 -5.83 2.23
C ILE A 81 10.30 -6.18 0.84
N ASP A 82 9.77 -7.28 0.31
CA ASP A 82 10.03 -7.72 -1.06
C ASP A 82 8.84 -7.33 -1.93
N GLY A 83 9.09 -6.51 -2.95
CA GLY A 83 8.05 -5.96 -3.82
C GLY A 83 8.24 -6.33 -5.27
N PHE A 84 7.18 -6.82 -5.90
CA PHE A 84 7.20 -7.24 -7.30
C PHE A 84 6.11 -6.53 -8.08
N ASP A 85 6.49 -5.99 -9.23
CA ASP A 85 5.56 -5.53 -10.26
C ASP A 85 5.40 -6.65 -11.29
N VAL A 86 4.23 -7.28 -11.31
CA VAL A 86 3.95 -8.48 -12.11
C VAL A 86 3.23 -8.06 -13.38
N LEU A 87 3.94 -8.22 -14.51
CA LEU A 87 3.40 -7.95 -15.84
C LEU A 87 2.52 -9.11 -16.31
N VAL A 88 1.32 -8.78 -16.77
CA VAL A 88 0.33 -9.74 -17.26
C VAL A 88 -0.42 -9.18 -18.47
N ASN A 89 -0.99 -10.07 -19.29
CA ASN A 89 -1.75 -9.67 -20.50
C ASN A 89 -3.17 -9.16 -20.16
N LYS A 90 -3.24 -8.06 -19.41
CA LYS A 90 -4.47 -7.35 -19.04
C LYS A 90 -4.27 -5.83 -19.18
N PRO A 91 -5.34 -5.02 -19.18
CA PRO A 91 -5.22 -3.58 -19.22
C PRO A 91 -4.26 -3.06 -18.14
N LYS A 92 -3.47 -2.04 -18.49
CA LYS A 92 -2.52 -1.41 -17.55
C LYS A 92 -3.28 -0.98 -16.30
N THR A 93 -2.73 -1.30 -15.14
CA THR A 93 -3.31 -0.86 -13.87
C THR A 93 -2.93 0.59 -13.57
N CYS A 94 -3.86 1.32 -12.96
CA CYS A 94 -3.75 2.75 -12.73
C CYS A 94 -3.89 3.10 -11.24
N PRO A 95 -3.36 4.26 -10.81
CA PRO A 95 -3.51 4.72 -9.44
C PRO A 95 -4.99 4.91 -9.09
N TYR A 96 -5.45 4.15 -8.09
CA TYR A 96 -6.79 4.28 -7.54
C TYR A 96 -6.70 4.50 -6.03
N ARG A 97 -7.11 5.70 -5.59
CA ARG A 97 -7.24 6.16 -4.19
C ARG A 97 -6.23 5.53 -3.21
N ALA A 98 -5.01 6.09 -3.13
CA ALA A 98 -3.86 5.52 -2.41
C ALA A 98 -3.28 4.26 -3.10
N PRO A 99 -2.46 4.43 -4.16
CA PRO A 99 -2.02 3.35 -5.04
C PRO A 99 -1.26 2.27 -4.28
N GLY A 100 -1.89 1.11 -4.13
CA GLY A 100 -1.35 -0.05 -3.42
C GLY A 100 -1.28 0.09 -1.89
N GLY A 101 -1.66 1.23 -1.31
CA GLY A 101 -1.60 1.49 0.13
C GLY A 101 -2.77 0.89 0.92
N LEU A 102 -3.98 0.89 0.34
CA LEU A 102 -5.15 0.23 0.93
C LEU A 102 -4.93 -1.27 1.22
N PRO A 103 -4.55 -2.11 0.23
CA PRO A 103 -4.36 -3.54 0.48
C PRO A 103 -3.19 -3.78 1.44
N ALA A 104 -2.14 -2.96 1.37
CA ALA A 104 -1.00 -3.02 2.30
C ALA A 104 -1.45 -2.80 3.76
N ALA A 105 -2.19 -1.72 4.02
CA ALA A 105 -2.71 -1.42 5.36
C ALA A 105 -3.69 -2.50 5.84
N PHE A 106 -4.53 -3.04 4.96
CA PHE A 106 -5.43 -4.13 5.30
C PHE A 106 -4.65 -5.38 5.76
N ALA A 107 -3.59 -5.75 5.04
CA ALA A 107 -2.76 -6.90 5.39
C ALA A 107 -2.05 -6.73 6.74
N SER A 108 -1.46 -5.57 7.00
CA SER A 108 -0.74 -5.32 8.26
C SER A 108 -1.67 -5.25 9.46
N GLU A 109 -2.78 -4.50 9.37
CA GLU A 109 -3.75 -4.37 10.45
C GLU A 109 -4.46 -5.70 10.76
N SER A 110 -4.72 -6.53 9.74
CA SER A 110 -5.28 -7.88 9.93
C SER A 110 -4.37 -8.74 10.81
N ILE A 111 -3.06 -8.74 10.56
CA ILE A 111 -2.11 -9.51 11.37
C ILE A 111 -1.98 -8.92 12.78
N VAL A 112 -2.00 -7.59 12.93
CA VAL A 112 -1.98 -6.97 14.26
C VAL A 112 -3.20 -7.36 15.08
N ASN A 113 -4.38 -7.43 14.46
CA ASN A 113 -5.59 -7.93 15.12
C ASN A 113 -5.45 -9.40 15.55
N GLU A 114 -4.86 -10.27 14.72
CA GLU A 114 -4.59 -11.66 15.08
C GLU A 114 -3.56 -11.79 16.22
N LEU A 115 -2.48 -11.01 16.16
CA LEU A 115 -1.49 -10.95 17.24
C LEU A 115 -2.11 -10.50 18.56
N ALA A 116 -3.03 -9.54 18.54
CA ALA A 116 -3.74 -9.08 19.73
C ALA A 116 -4.57 -10.20 20.35
N ARG A 117 -5.32 -10.96 19.53
CA ARG A 117 -6.10 -12.11 19.98
C ARG A 117 -5.22 -13.18 20.61
N ASN A 118 -4.09 -13.50 19.99
CA ASN A 118 -3.15 -14.51 20.50
C ASN A 118 -2.47 -14.10 21.82
N LEU A 119 -2.26 -12.80 22.03
CA LEU A 119 -1.70 -12.26 23.27
C LEU A 119 -2.75 -11.97 24.34
N ILE A 120 -4.04 -12.26 24.09
CA ILE A 120 -5.18 -11.93 24.97
C ILE A 120 -5.23 -10.43 25.28
N TRP A 121 -4.88 -9.61 24.28
CA TRP A 121 -4.99 -8.16 24.34
C TRP A 121 -6.18 -7.72 23.49
N THR A 122 -6.84 -6.63 23.88
CA THR A 122 -7.78 -5.99 22.96
C THR A 122 -7.00 -5.40 21.78
N PRO A 123 -7.50 -5.53 20.54
CA PRO A 123 -6.83 -4.97 19.36
C PRO A 123 -6.53 -3.48 19.48
N PHE A 124 -7.44 -2.75 20.15
CA PHE A 124 -7.23 -1.35 20.49
C PHE A 124 -6.00 -1.15 21.40
N ASN A 125 -5.85 -1.92 22.47
CA ASN A 125 -4.71 -1.77 23.39
C ASN A 125 -3.38 -2.14 22.73
N LEU A 126 -3.35 -3.16 21.86
CA LEU A 126 -2.15 -3.54 21.14
C LEU A 126 -1.77 -2.48 20.09
N GLY A 127 -2.72 -2.10 19.23
CA GLY A 127 -2.50 -1.08 18.20
C GLY A 127 -2.16 0.29 18.79
N TYR A 128 -2.79 0.67 19.90
CA TYR A 128 -2.52 1.93 20.61
C TYR A 128 -1.12 1.96 21.24
N LYS A 129 -0.70 0.88 21.91
CA LYS A 129 0.62 0.82 22.57
C LYS A 129 1.78 0.76 21.56
N MET A 130 1.50 0.30 20.34
CA MET A 130 2.50 0.11 19.27
C MET A 130 2.57 1.28 18.28
N ARG A 131 1.50 2.07 18.12
CA ARG A 131 1.50 3.29 17.31
C ARG A 131 2.26 4.39 18.06
N LEU A 132 3.57 4.46 17.82
CA LEU A 132 4.41 5.52 18.38
C LEU A 132 4.23 6.84 17.61
N LEU A 133 4.42 7.95 18.33
CA LEU A 133 4.31 9.31 17.80
C LEU A 133 5.37 9.62 16.74
N LYS A 134 6.45 8.85 16.64
CA LYS A 134 7.45 8.94 15.58
C LYS A 134 7.85 7.54 15.18
N VAL A 135 7.54 7.17 13.95
CA VAL A 135 7.85 5.85 13.40
C VAL A 135 8.75 6.05 12.19
N SER A 136 9.85 5.30 12.13
CA SER A 136 10.65 5.20 10.92
C SER A 136 9.98 4.21 9.97
N ARG A 137 9.82 4.61 8.71
CA ARG A 137 9.46 3.68 7.64
C ARG A 137 10.66 2.79 7.29
N ALA A 138 10.42 1.77 6.47
CA ALA A 138 11.45 0.85 6.00
C ALA A 138 12.56 1.54 5.18
N ASP A 139 12.28 2.70 4.58
CA ASP A 139 13.24 3.53 3.84
C ASP A 139 14.01 4.52 4.74
N GLY A 140 13.80 4.49 6.06
CA GLY A 140 14.44 5.41 7.01
C GLY A 140 13.75 6.77 7.13
N THR A 141 12.71 7.03 6.34
CA THR A 141 11.92 8.25 6.43
C THR A 141 11.14 8.26 7.73
N ILE A 142 11.38 9.26 8.57
CA ILE A 142 10.66 9.44 9.83
C ILE A 142 9.33 10.11 9.52
N ASN A 143 8.23 9.43 9.84
CA ASN A 143 6.91 10.02 9.72
C ASN A 143 6.75 11.18 10.72
N PRO A 144 6.05 12.27 10.32
CA PRO A 144 5.59 13.25 11.30
C PRO A 144 4.67 12.58 12.31
N VAL A 145 4.35 13.29 13.38
CA VAL A 145 3.49 12.74 14.44
C VAL A 145 2.10 12.45 13.88
N ILE A 146 1.78 11.16 13.72
CA ILE A 146 0.50 10.66 13.22
C ILE A 146 -0.13 9.83 14.35
N GLY A 147 -1.14 10.37 15.04
CA GLY A 147 -1.95 9.62 16.01
C GLY A 147 -1.51 9.69 17.48
N ALA A 148 -2.18 8.88 18.32
CA ALA A 148 -2.68 9.28 19.64
C ALA A 148 -1.66 9.43 20.77
N LYS A 149 -1.54 10.66 21.29
CA LYS A 149 -0.98 10.98 22.61
C LYS A 149 -2.12 10.90 23.65
N LYS A 150 -1.91 10.21 24.77
CA LYS A 150 -2.81 10.34 25.94
C LYS A 150 -2.63 11.76 26.51
N LEU A 151 -3.74 12.47 26.76
CA LEU A 151 -3.75 13.57 27.73
C LEU A 151 -3.49 13.00 29.12
#